data_AF-A0A2H3U8D8-F1
#
_entry.id   AF-A0A2H3U8D8-F1
#
_cell.length_a   1.000
_cell.length_b   1.000
_cell.length_c   1.000
_cell.angle_alpha   90.00
_cell.angle_beta   90.00
_cell.angle_gamma   90.00
#
_symmetry.space_group_name_H-M   'P 1'
#
loop_
_entity.id
_entity.type
_entity.pdbx_description
1 polymer ?
#
loop_
_entity_poly.entity_id
_entity_poly.type
_entity_poly.pdbx_seq_one_letter_code
_entity_poly.pdbx_strand_id
1 'polypeptide(L)'
;MKLDMHTIIHGVLVLFLVIELGLTAYCVSLLGNWPGSAPSSVYFMLFNTIWSMLILIYVAVIPIHAARIFSGLAATVLEGITSLFWFSGSLAMAVWVRGGAAAAAVAFGFMILIMFLGVFIHRLITVVKTRRAKPQI
;
A
#
# COMPACT_ATOMS: atom_id res chain seq x y z
N MET A 1 27.07 -0.35 5.41
CA MET A 1 25.80 0.01 4.72
C MET A 1 24.90 0.66 5.76
N LYS A 2 24.69 1.98 5.72
CA LYS A 2 23.69 2.62 6.60
C LYS A 2 22.32 2.27 6.03
N LEU A 3 21.47 1.57 6.78
CA LEU A 3 20.08 1.40 6.34
C LEU A 3 19.41 2.75 6.43
N ASP A 4 19.01 3.27 5.27
CA ASP A 4 18.13 4.42 5.21
C ASP A 4 16.74 4.02 5.73
N MET A 5 16.08 4.91 6.45
CA MET A 5 14.77 4.68 7.08
C MET A 5 13.73 4.22 6.06
N HIS A 6 13.77 4.77 4.84
CA HIS A 6 12.90 4.37 3.73
C HIS A 6 13.09 2.91 3.32
N THR A 7 14.33 2.42 3.30
CA THR A 7 14.62 1.02 2.96
C THR A 7 14.06 0.05 4.01
N ILE A 8 14.15 0.41 5.29
CA ILE A 8 13.55 -0.38 6.38
C ILE A 8 12.03 -0.46 6.20
N ILE A 9 11.38 0.70 6.02
CA ILE A 9 9.92 0.77 5.87
C ILE A 9 9.46 -0.02 4.64
N HIS A 10 10.15 0.10 3.50
CA HIS A 10 9.84 -0.70 2.31
C HIS A 10 10.00 -2.20 2.55
N GLY A 11 11.04 -2.62 3.29
CA GLY A 11 11.23 -4.03 3.66
C GLY A 11 10.06 -4.59 4.48
N VAL A 12 9.61 -3.83 5.49
CA VAL A 12 8.44 -4.22 6.31
C VAL A 12 7.16 -4.21 5.47
N LEU A 13 7.01 -3.25 4.56
CA LEU A 13 5.89 -3.20 3.62
C LEU A 13 5.85 -4.42 2.71
N VAL A 14 6.98 -4.89 2.16
CA VAL A 14 7.02 -6.15 1.37
C VAL A 14 6.48 -7.30 2.20
N LEU A 15 6.96 -7.45 3.43
CA LEU A 15 6.54 -8.54 4.31
C LEU A 15 5.02 -8.51 4.55
N PHE A 16 4.47 -7.33 4.89
CA PHE A 16 3.04 -7.22 5.16
C PHE A 16 2.19 -7.39 3.91
N LEU A 17 2.65 -6.94 2.74
CA LEU A 17 1.98 -7.18 1.46
C LEU A 17 1.93 -8.66 1.09
N VAL A 18 3.00 -9.41 1.38
CA VAL A 18 3.00 -10.87 1.16
C VAL A 18 2.02 -11.57 2.11
N ILE A 19 1.95 -11.14 3.37
CA ILE A 19 0.98 -11.65 4.35
C ILE A 19 -0.45 -11.35 3.87
N GLU A 20 -0.74 -10.10 3.49
CA GLU A 20 -2.05 -9.71 2.94
C GLU A 20 -2.42 -10.49 1.68
N LEU A 21 -1.46 -10.75 0.79
CA LEU A 21 -1.71 -11.53 -0.41
C LEU A 21 -2.16 -12.95 -0.05
N GLY A 22 -1.49 -13.59 0.92
CA GLY A 22 -1.88 -14.90 1.41
C GLY A 22 -3.25 -14.91 2.09
N LEU A 23 -3.52 -13.94 2.96
CA LEU A 23 -4.79 -13.82 3.68
C LEU A 23 -5.96 -13.56 2.72
N THR A 24 -5.82 -12.60 1.80
CA THR A 24 -6.87 -12.26 0.84
C THR A 24 -7.08 -13.37 -0.19
N ALA A 25 -6.03 -14.03 -0.68
CA ALA A 25 -6.16 -15.20 -1.56
C ALA A 25 -6.86 -16.36 -0.86
N TYR A 26 -6.53 -16.61 0.42
CA TYR A 26 -7.22 -17.62 1.22
C TYR A 26 -8.71 -17.26 1.39
N CYS A 27 -9.03 -16.02 1.72
CA CYS A 27 -10.42 -15.54 1.81
C CYS A 27 -11.17 -15.71 0.48
N VAL A 28 -10.55 -15.42 -0.66
CA VAL A 28 -11.16 -15.67 -1.99
C VAL A 28 -11.41 -17.16 -2.20
N SER A 29 -10.46 -18.04 -1.84
CA SER A 29 -10.60 -19.49 -2.02
C SER A 29 -11.73 -20.08 -1.16
N LEU A 30 -11.89 -19.59 0.07
CA LEU A 30 -12.94 -20.04 0.98
C LEU A 30 -14.31 -19.51 0.56
N LEU A 31 -14.40 -18.21 0.28
CA LEU A 31 -15.67 -17.53 0.01
C LEU A 31 -16.14 -17.71 -1.44
N GLY A 32 -15.24 -18.09 -2.36
CA GLY A 32 -15.58 -18.43 -3.75
C GLY A 32 -16.28 -19.78 -3.90
N ASN A 33 -16.14 -20.69 -2.93
CA ASN A 33 -16.82 -21.99 -2.92
C ASN A 33 -18.19 -21.98 -2.22
N TRP A 34 -18.62 -20.84 -1.65
CA TRP A 34 -19.94 -20.68 -1.03
C TRP A 34 -20.97 -20.26 -2.10
N PRO A 35 -22.25 -20.68 -2.03
CA PRO A 35 -23.31 -20.15 -2.90
C PRO A 35 -23.48 -18.65 -2.67
N GLY A 36 -22.78 -17.86 -3.47
CA GLY A 36 -22.55 -16.42 -3.28
C GLY A 36 -21.06 -16.14 -3.33
N SER A 37 -20.58 -15.67 -4.49
CA SER A 37 -19.18 -15.30 -4.71
C SER A 37 -18.61 -14.48 -3.56
N ALA A 38 -17.29 -14.56 -3.34
CA ALA A 38 -16.63 -13.77 -2.31
C ALA A 38 -17.05 -12.27 -2.37
N PRO A 39 -17.23 -11.59 -1.22
CA PRO A 39 -17.62 -10.18 -1.21
C PRO A 39 -16.64 -9.35 -2.05
N SER A 40 -17.17 -8.38 -2.79
CA SER A 40 -16.37 -7.49 -3.67
C SER A 40 -15.23 -6.77 -2.93
N SER A 41 -15.39 -6.54 -1.62
CA SER A 41 -14.34 -5.98 -0.76
C SER A 41 -13.10 -6.87 -0.64
N VAL A 42 -13.24 -8.21 -0.66
CA VAL A 42 -12.09 -9.13 -0.61
C VAL A 42 -11.31 -9.07 -1.93
N TYR A 43 -12.01 -9.06 -3.07
CA TYR A 43 -11.36 -8.88 -4.37
C TYR A 43 -10.66 -7.54 -4.49
N PHE A 44 -11.25 -6.47 -3.93
CA PHE A 44 -10.60 -5.17 -3.88
C PHE A 44 -9.33 -5.18 -3.03
N MET A 45 -9.31 -5.85 -1.88
CA MET A 45 -8.11 -6.00 -1.04
C MET A 45 -7.01 -6.79 -1.75
N LEU A 46 -7.36 -7.85 -2.50
CA LEU A 46 -6.43 -8.60 -3.32
C LEU A 46 -5.83 -7.73 -4.43
N PHE A 47 -6.68 -7.00 -5.17
CA PHE A 47 -6.24 -6.03 -6.16
C PHE A 47 -5.31 -4.98 -5.54
N ASN A 48 -5.71 -4.40 -4.41
CA ASN A 48 -4.96 -3.36 -3.72
C ASN A 48 -3.58 -3.87 -3.27
N THR A 49 -3.49 -5.13 -2.85
CA THR A 49 -2.22 -5.77 -2.50
C THR A 49 -1.29 -5.87 -3.70
N ILE A 50 -1.77 -6.37 -4.84
CA ILE A 50 -0.99 -6.48 -6.08
C ILE A 50 -0.57 -5.08 -6.58
N TRP A 51 -1.51 -4.14 -6.60
CA TRP A 51 -1.27 -2.74 -6.94
C TRP A 51 -0.15 -2.15 -6.06
N SER A 52 -0.21 -2.35 -4.75
CA SER A 52 0.78 -1.85 -3.80
C SER A 52 2.17 -2.45 -4.03
N MET A 53 2.26 -3.73 -4.43
CA MET A 53 3.54 -4.33 -4.82
C MET A 53 4.13 -3.63 -6.05
N LEU A 54 3.31 -3.30 -7.06
CA LEU A 54 3.76 -2.54 -8.24
C LEU A 54 4.25 -1.14 -7.86
N ILE A 55 3.53 -0.46 -6.97
CA ILE A 55 3.94 0.87 -6.48
C ILE A 55 5.24 0.79 -5.69
N LEU A 56 5.42 -0.24 -4.87
CA LEU A 56 6.64 -0.43 -4.11
C LEU A 56 7.83 -0.71 -5.02
N ILE A 57 7.64 -1.49 -6.10
CA ILE A 57 8.67 -1.67 -7.14
C ILE A 57 9.00 -0.32 -7.79
N TYR A 58 7.98 0.48 -8.15
CA TYR A 58 8.18 1.81 -8.72
C TYR A 58 8.95 2.76 -7.79
N VAL A 59 8.68 2.74 -6.49
CA VAL A 59 9.31 3.66 -5.54
C VAL A 59 10.69 3.18 -5.07
N ALA A 60 10.91 1.87 -4.95
CA ALA A 60 12.16 1.33 -4.40
C ALA A 60 13.17 0.90 -5.48
N VAL A 61 12.71 0.32 -6.59
CA VAL A 61 13.59 -0.32 -7.59
C VAL A 61 13.91 0.63 -8.75
N ILE A 62 12.91 1.37 -9.24
CA ILE A 62 13.07 2.25 -10.42
C ILE A 62 14.07 3.39 -10.20
N PRO A 63 14.17 4.06 -9.04
CA PRO A 63 15.21 5.08 -8.84
C PRO A 63 16.64 4.54 -9.00
N ILE A 64 16.84 3.25 -8.69
CA ILE A 64 18.14 2.58 -8.74
C ILE A 64 18.50 2.17 -10.17
N HIS A 65 17.54 1.61 -10.91
CA HIS A 65 17.80 0.99 -12.20
C HIS A 65 17.42 1.88 -13.41
N ALA A 66 16.50 2.82 -13.23
CA ALA A 66 15.91 3.59 -14.32
C ALA A 66 15.50 5.00 -13.86
N ALA A 67 16.46 5.76 -13.32
CA ALA A 67 16.23 7.12 -12.80
C ALA A 67 15.56 8.08 -13.82
N ARG A 68 15.71 7.84 -15.12
CA ARG A 68 15.11 8.67 -16.18
C ARG A 68 13.58 8.61 -16.23
N ILE A 69 12.97 7.50 -15.81
CA ILE A 69 11.50 7.34 -15.75
C ILE A 69 10.93 7.63 -14.36
N PHE A 70 11.79 7.84 -13.36
CA PHE A 70 11.35 8.14 -12.01
C PHE A 70 10.90 9.60 -11.90
N SER A 71 9.63 9.79 -11.55
CA SER A 71 9.09 11.09 -11.15
C SER A 71 8.74 11.09 -9.67
N GLY A 72 9.40 11.97 -8.90
CA GLY A 72 9.14 12.13 -7.48
C GLY A 72 7.72 12.59 -7.17
N LEU A 73 7.13 13.44 -8.04
CA LEU A 73 5.72 13.84 -7.90
C LEU A 73 4.77 12.66 -8.17
N ALA A 74 5.07 11.84 -9.18
CA ALA A 74 4.28 10.65 -9.47
C ALA A 74 4.36 9.64 -8.31
N ALA A 75 5.56 9.44 -7.73
CA ALA A 75 5.72 8.60 -6.54
C ALA A 75 4.84 9.09 -5.38
N THR A 76 4.84 10.40 -5.08
CA THR A 76 3.97 10.97 -4.03
C THR A 76 2.49 10.72 -4.32
N VAL A 77 2.04 10.93 -5.55
CA VAL A 77 0.63 10.72 -5.92
C VAL A 77 0.25 9.24 -5.78
N LEU A 78 1.10 8.32 -6.26
CA LEU A 78 0.86 6.89 -6.19
C LEU A 78 0.82 6.37 -4.74
N GLU A 79 1.72 6.84 -3.87
CA GLU A 79 1.70 6.53 -2.43
C GLU A 79 0.41 7.05 -1.76
N GLY A 80 -0.05 8.25 -2.14
CA GLY A 80 -1.30 8.83 -1.63
C GLY A 80 -2.54 8.04 -2.06
N ILE A 81 -2.65 7.67 -3.34
CA ILE A 81 -3.73 6.82 -3.86
C ILE A 81 -3.72 5.46 -3.16
N THR A 82 -2.54 4.86 -3.02
CA THR A 82 -2.38 3.57 -2.34
C THR A 82 -2.83 3.64 -0.89
N SER A 83 -2.50 4.72 -0.18
CA SER A 83 -3.00 4.96 1.17
C SER A 83 -4.53 5.03 1.21
N LEU A 84 -5.16 5.73 0.28
CA LEU A 84 -6.63 5.80 0.20
C LEU A 84 -7.27 4.43 -0.09
N PHE A 85 -6.66 3.61 -0.94
CA PHE A 85 -7.14 2.26 -1.20
C PHE A 85 -7.04 1.36 0.04
N TRP A 86 -5.95 1.41 0.80
CA TRP A 86 -5.85 0.65 2.04
C TRP A 86 -6.87 1.11 3.09
N PHE A 87 -7.14 2.41 3.16
CA PHE A 87 -8.17 2.94 4.06
C PHE A 87 -9.56 2.44 3.67
N SER A 88 -9.95 2.64 2.41
CA SER A 88 -11.29 2.28 1.94
C SER A 88 -11.50 0.76 1.92
N GLY A 89 -10.51 -0.01 1.49
CA GLY A 89 -10.57 -1.47 1.41
C GLY A 89 -10.69 -2.12 2.78
N SER A 90 -9.86 -1.69 3.74
CA SER A 90 -9.91 -2.22 5.11
C SER A 90 -11.24 -1.89 5.77
N LEU A 91 -11.75 -0.67 5.59
CA LEU A 91 -13.05 -0.28 6.13
C LEU A 91 -14.21 -1.04 5.48
N ALA A 92 -14.19 -1.21 4.15
CA ALA A 92 -15.22 -1.96 3.42
C ALA A 92 -15.26 -3.44 3.83
N MET A 93 -14.10 -4.03 4.08
CA MET A 93 -13.99 -5.41 4.57
C MET A 93 -14.38 -5.54 6.05
N ALA A 94 -14.10 -4.53 6.87
CA ALA A 94 -14.43 -4.50 8.30
C ALA A 94 -15.94 -4.59 8.60
N VAL A 95 -16.81 -4.06 7.72
CA VAL A 95 -18.28 -3.97 7.96
C VAL A 95 -18.92 -5.33 8.23
N TRP A 96 -18.43 -6.39 7.59
CA TRP A 96 -19.06 -7.72 7.63
C TRP A 96 -18.17 -8.80 8.27
N VAL A 97 -16.95 -8.44 8.67
CA VAL A 97 -15.99 -9.37 9.26
C VAL A 97 -16.34 -9.64 10.72
N ARG A 98 -16.32 -10.93 11.12
CA ARG A 98 -16.61 -11.35 12.51
C ARG A 98 -15.43 -12.04 13.21
N GLY A 99 -14.37 -12.39 12.48
CA GLY A 99 -13.18 -13.06 13.04
C GLY A 99 -12.35 -13.80 11.98
N GLY A 100 -11.31 -14.51 12.43
CA GLY A 100 -10.48 -15.38 11.59
C GLY A 100 -9.57 -14.63 10.61
N ALA A 101 -9.20 -15.31 9.52
CA ALA A 101 -8.28 -14.77 8.51
C ALA A 101 -8.74 -13.44 7.89
N ALA A 102 -10.05 -13.27 7.72
CA ALA A 102 -10.62 -12.04 7.19
C ALA A 102 -10.46 -10.86 8.16
N ALA A 103 -10.60 -11.08 9.47
CA ALA A 103 -10.37 -10.04 10.47
C ALA A 103 -8.87 -9.69 10.58
N ALA A 104 -8.00 -10.70 10.48
CA ALA A 104 -6.56 -10.47 10.41
C ALA A 104 -6.21 -9.61 9.17
N ALA A 105 -6.82 -9.89 8.01
CA ALA A 105 -6.58 -9.13 6.79
C ALA A 105 -6.96 -7.64 6.95
N VAL A 106 -8.08 -7.36 7.60
CA VAL A 106 -8.48 -5.98 7.93
C VAL A 106 -7.44 -5.30 8.83
N ALA A 107 -6.95 -5.99 9.86
CA ALA A 107 -5.97 -5.43 10.78
C ALA A 107 -4.63 -5.12 10.09
N PHE A 108 -4.10 -6.06 9.31
CA PHE A 108 -2.89 -5.86 8.50
C PHE A 108 -3.10 -4.76 7.45
N GLY A 109 -4.27 -4.67 6.83
CA GLY A 109 -4.64 -3.58 5.93
C GLY A 109 -4.54 -2.20 6.58
N PHE A 110 -4.99 -2.02 7.82
CA PHE A 110 -4.79 -0.78 8.57
C PHE A 110 -3.32 -0.52 8.95
N MET A 111 -2.53 -1.55 9.22
CA MET A 111 -1.09 -1.38 9.47
C MET A 111 -0.36 -0.92 8.20
N ILE A 112 -0.70 -1.48 7.05
CA ILE A 112 -0.16 -1.09 5.74
C ILE A 112 -0.59 0.33 5.36
N LEU A 113 -1.86 0.70 5.65
CA LEU A 113 -2.34 2.07 5.52
C LEU A 113 -1.41 3.05 6.23
N ILE A 114 -1.12 2.81 7.51
CA ILE A 114 -0.32 3.72 8.33
C ILE A 114 1.09 3.88 7.74
N MET A 115 1.68 2.79 7.25
CA MET A 115 3.02 2.83 6.64
C MET A 115 3.02 3.61 5.31
N PHE A 116 2.11 3.31 4.39
CA PHE A 116 2.01 4.06 3.13
C PHE A 116 1.70 5.54 3.37
N LEU A 117 0.82 5.83 4.33
CA LEU A 117 0.49 7.20 4.71
C LEU A 117 1.73 7.92 5.29
N GLY A 118 2.53 7.24 6.12
CA GLY A 118 3.77 7.78 6.66
C GLY A 118 4.78 8.14 5.57
N VAL A 119 5.00 7.24 4.60
CA VAL A 119 5.90 7.49 3.46
C VAL A 119 5.37 8.63 2.59
N PHE A 120 4.07 8.63 2.30
CA PHE A 120 3.38 9.68 1.56
C PHE A 120 3.58 11.05 2.22
N ILE A 121 3.32 11.17 3.53
CA ILE A 121 3.47 12.43 4.26
C ILE A 121 4.92 12.90 4.23
N HIS A 122 5.87 12.00 4.49
CA HIS A 122 7.28 12.35 4.43
C HIS A 122 7.65 12.94 3.05
N ARG A 123 7.26 12.25 1.97
CA ARG A 123 7.55 12.69 0.60
C ARG A 123 6.81 13.98 0.26
N LEU A 124 5.56 14.13 0.67
CA LEU A 124 4.78 15.35 0.48
C LEU A 124 5.45 16.56 1.14
N ILE A 125 5.93 16.43 2.38
CA ILE A 125 6.66 17.49 3.07
C ILE A 125 7.93 17.88 2.32
N THR A 126 8.70 16.90 1.81
CA THR A 126 9.90 17.20 1.02
C THR A 126 9.56 18.00 -0.24
N VAL A 127 8.53 17.60 -0.98
CA VAL A 127 8.07 18.30 -2.19
C VAL A 127 7.61 19.73 -1.86
N VAL A 128 6.84 19.93 -0.79
CA VAL A 128 6.36 21.25 -0.38
C VAL A 128 7.53 22.16 0.04
N LYS A 129 8.50 21.63 0.80
CA LYS A 129 9.69 22.38 1.22
C LYS A 129 10.54 22.80 0.02
N THR A 130 10.76 21.91 -0.94
CA THR A 130 11.52 22.23 -2.17
C THR A 130 10.85 23.32 -2.99
N ARG A 131 9.51 23.32 -3.09
CA ARG A 131 8.78 24.39 -3.79
C ARG A 131 8.90 25.75 -3.11
N ARG A 132 8.88 25.80 -1.77
CA ARG A 132 9.02 27.05 -1.00
C ARG A 132 10.43 27.64 -1.06
N ALA A 133 11.45 26.82 -1.29
CA ALA A 133 12.85 27.25 -1.31
C ALA A 133 13.30 27.89 -2.65
N LYS A 134 12.47 27.89 -3.70
CA LYS A 134 12.74 28.62 -4.95
C LYS A 134 12.21 30.06 -4.80
N PRO A 135 13.06 31.09 -4.60
CA PRO A 135 12.62 32.47 -4.65
C PRO A 135 12.24 32.81 -6.10
N GLN A 136 11.18 33.59 -6.26
CA GLN A 136 10.75 34.15 -7.53
C GLN A 136 11.86 35.12 -7.99
N ILE A 137 12.56 34.77 -9.06
CA ILE A 137 13.40 35.68 -9.86
C ILE A 137 12.67 35.90 -11.17
#